data_AF-A0A949NSQ3-F1
#
_entry.id   AF-A0A949NSQ3-F1
#
_cell.length_a   1.000
_cell.length_b   1.000
_cell.length_c   1.000
_cell.angle_alpha   90.00
_cell.angle_beta   90.00
_cell.angle_gamma   90.00
#
_symmetry.space_group_name_H-M   'P 1'
#
loop_
_entity.id
_entity.type
_entity.pdbx_description
1 polymer ?
#
loop_
_entity_poly.entity_id
_entity_poly.type
_entity_poly.pdbx_seq_one_letter_code
_entity_poly.pdbx_strand_id
1 'polypeptide(L)'
;MHRPMKMTEEHEAQKKAIYEKMAPRRRKFVDRIGYDRWNPFAEPKEPIEWRTDGTKRTTQQLVREYLQNHAPENYSNAYGRGVLEMCLGMVNGDERFLAMFEFAKWYAAELEKHNIDINDYMP
;
A
#
# COMPACT_ATOMS: atom_id res chain seq x y z
N MET A 1 27.74 -8.91 -4.23
CA MET A 1 28.14 -9.81 -5.34
C MET A 1 27.06 -10.87 -5.49
N HIS A 2 26.28 -10.82 -6.57
CA HIS A 2 25.25 -11.82 -6.87
C HIS A 2 25.94 -13.09 -7.38
N ARG A 3 25.73 -14.22 -6.70
CA ARG A 3 26.26 -15.52 -7.12
C ARG A 3 25.26 -16.08 -8.14
N PRO A 4 25.61 -16.18 -9.44
CA PRO A 4 24.69 -16.79 -10.40
C PRO A 4 24.39 -18.22 -9.94
N MET A 5 23.11 -18.56 -9.78
CA MET A 5 22.72 -19.95 -9.50
C MET A 5 23.27 -20.82 -10.63
N LYS A 6 24.06 -21.84 -10.27
CA LYS A 6 24.46 -22.89 -11.21
C LYS A 6 23.19 -23.69 -11.52
N MET A 7 22.71 -23.63 -12.76
CA MET A 7 21.62 -24.49 -13.21
C MET A 7 22.05 -25.95 -13.03
N THR A 8 21.36 -26.66 -12.14
CA THR A 8 21.48 -28.11 -12.00
C THR A 8 20.53 -28.77 -12.98
N GLU A 9 20.77 -30.05 -13.31
CA GLU A 9 19.88 -30.84 -14.19
C GLU A 9 18.41 -30.83 -13.69
N GLU A 10 18.22 -30.80 -12.37
CA GLU A 10 16.89 -30.67 -11.75
C GLU A 10 16.19 -29.34 -12.07
N HIS A 11 16.92 -28.23 -12.14
CA HIS A 11 16.33 -26.93 -12.50
C HIS A 11 15.95 -26.86 -13.98
N GLU A 12 16.70 -27.52 -14.87
CA GLU A 12 16.34 -27.62 -16.29
C GLU A 12 15.07 -28.46 -16.48
N ALA A 13 14.97 -29.60 -15.76
CA ALA A 13 13.77 -30.43 -15.75
C ALA A 13 12.55 -29.65 -15.23
N GLN A 14 12.71 -28.85 -14.15
CA GLN A 14 11.65 -27.99 -13.64
C GLN A 14 11.26 -26.87 -14.61
N LYS A 15 12.24 -26.18 -15.21
CA LYS A 15 12.00 -25.14 -16.22
C LYS A 15 11.18 -25.68 -17.40
N LYS A 16 11.50 -26.90 -17.85
CA LYS A 16 10.76 -27.60 -18.91
C LYS A 16 9.34 -27.94 -18.49
N ALA A 17 9.17 -28.55 -17.32
CA ALA A 17 7.85 -28.92 -16.80
C ALA A 17 6.94 -27.68 -16.61
N ILE A 18 7.49 -26.55 -16.18
CA ILE A 18 6.74 -25.29 -16.04
C ILE A 18 6.26 -24.82 -17.41
N TYR A 19 7.15 -24.77 -18.41
CA TYR A 19 6.80 -24.35 -19.77
C TYR A 19 5.74 -25.23 -20.43
N GLU A 20 5.85 -26.55 -20.28
CA GLU A 20 4.88 -27.51 -20.82
C GLU A 20 3.49 -27.32 -20.20
N LYS A 21 3.42 -27.06 -18.89
CA LYS A 21 2.18 -26.80 -18.15
C LYS A 21 1.61 -25.39 -18.37
N MET A 22 2.35 -24.47 -19.00
CA MET A 22 1.84 -23.11 -19.23
C MET A 22 0.68 -23.07 -20.23
N ALA A 23 -0.34 -22.26 -19.93
CA ALA A 23 -1.40 -21.96 -20.87
C ALA A 23 -0.84 -21.26 -22.13
N PRO A 24 -1.43 -21.49 -23.34
CA PRO A 24 -0.94 -20.91 -24.59
C PRO A 24 -0.73 -19.40 -24.56
N ARG A 25 -1.59 -18.66 -23.83
CA ARG A 25 -1.46 -17.21 -23.67
C ARG A 25 -0.18 -16.80 -22.91
N ARG A 26 0.22 -17.56 -21.87
CA ARG A 26 1.43 -17.27 -21.10
C ARG A 26 2.69 -17.73 -21.83
N ARG A 27 2.62 -18.80 -22.64
CA ARG A 27 3.75 -19.26 -23.47
C ARG A 27 4.22 -18.22 -24.48
N LYS A 28 3.30 -17.42 -25.07
CA LYS A 28 3.67 -16.32 -25.99
C LYS A 28 4.74 -15.38 -25.45
N PHE A 29 4.76 -15.13 -24.13
CA PHE A 29 5.80 -14.31 -23.49
C PHE A 29 7.17 -15.01 -23.53
N VAL A 30 7.20 -16.30 -23.21
CA VAL A 30 8.41 -17.13 -23.24
C VAL A 30 8.92 -17.30 -24.66
N ASP A 31 8.03 -17.61 -25.61
CA ASP A 31 8.36 -17.79 -27.04
C ASP A 31 9.01 -16.54 -27.63
N ARG A 32 8.52 -15.36 -27.23
CA ARG A 32 9.06 -14.07 -27.67
C ARG A 32 10.44 -13.77 -27.08
N ILE A 33 10.73 -14.23 -25.87
CA ILE A 33 12.03 -14.03 -25.19
C ILE A 33 13.05 -15.09 -25.60
N GLY A 34 12.57 -16.28 -25.98
CA GLY A 34 13.35 -17.49 -26.23
C GLY A 34 13.46 -18.34 -24.96
N TYR A 35 13.18 -19.63 -25.09
CA TYR A 35 13.18 -20.58 -23.97
C TYR A 35 14.52 -20.58 -23.21
N ASP A 36 15.65 -20.54 -23.92
CA ASP A 36 16.98 -20.55 -23.30
C ASP A 36 17.23 -19.32 -22.43
N ARG A 37 16.77 -18.15 -22.88
CA ARG A 37 16.93 -16.85 -22.18
C ARG A 37 15.90 -16.64 -21.07
N TRP A 38 14.82 -17.40 -21.07
CA TRP A 38 13.79 -17.30 -20.07
C TRP A 38 14.21 -18.01 -18.78
N ASN A 39 14.22 -17.28 -17.66
CA ASN A 39 14.45 -17.85 -16.33
C ASN A 39 13.13 -17.83 -15.54
N PRO A 40 12.48 -19.00 -15.28
CA PRO A 40 11.27 -19.06 -14.45
C PRO A 40 11.54 -18.85 -12.97
N PHE A 41 12.80 -18.98 -12.54
CA PHE A 41 13.22 -18.85 -11.16
C PHE A 41 13.51 -17.37 -10.89
N ALA A 42 12.45 -16.61 -10.65
CA ALA A 42 12.58 -15.26 -10.11
C ALA A 42 13.14 -15.37 -8.69
N GLU A 43 14.20 -14.61 -8.40
CA GLU A 43 14.64 -14.45 -7.01
C GLU A 43 13.50 -13.87 -6.17
N PRO A 44 13.41 -14.23 -4.87
CA PRO A 44 12.52 -13.53 -3.96
C PRO A 44 12.76 -12.04 -4.11
N LYS A 45 11.69 -11.28 -4.39
CA LYS A 45 11.79 -9.82 -4.38
C LYS A 45 12.35 -9.40 -3.03
N GLU A 46 13.21 -8.38 -3.02
CA GLU A 46 13.67 -7.82 -1.75
C GLU A 46 12.47 -7.50 -0.85
N PRO A 47 12.59 -7.68 0.48
CA PRO A 47 11.54 -7.29 1.40
C PRO A 47 11.13 -5.86 1.10
N ILE A 48 9.84 -5.65 0.85
CA ILE A 48 9.32 -4.30 0.72
C ILE A 48 9.47 -3.66 2.10
N GLU A 49 10.32 -2.63 2.22
CA GLU A 49 10.27 -1.76 3.39
C GLU A 49 8.87 -1.18 3.47
N TRP A 50 8.10 -1.60 4.48
CA TRP A 50 6.81 -0.99 4.72
C TRP A 50 7.03 0.48 5.03
N ARG A 51 6.16 1.35 4.52
CA ARG A 51 6.07 2.71 5.01
C ARG A 51 5.10 2.72 6.18
N THR A 52 5.55 3.18 7.34
CA THR A 52 4.69 3.37 8.52
C THR A 52 4.85 4.79 9.05
N ASP A 53 3.91 5.16 9.89
CA ASP A 53 3.98 6.37 10.68
C ASP A 53 4.97 6.24 11.85
N GLY A 54 5.10 7.32 12.65
CA GLY A 54 5.94 7.32 13.86
C GLY A 54 5.53 6.27 14.92
N THR A 55 4.31 5.71 14.84
CA THR A 55 3.84 4.64 15.72
C THR A 55 4.06 3.23 15.17
N LYS A 56 4.81 3.09 14.06
CA LYS A 56 5.12 1.81 13.38
C LYS A 56 3.88 1.09 12.83
N ARG A 57 2.80 1.81 12.56
CA ARG A 57 1.58 1.28 11.91
C ARG A 57 1.53 1.71 10.46
N THR A 58 1.08 0.79 9.60
CA THR A 58 0.86 1.11 8.19
C THR A 58 -0.38 2.01 8.06
N THR A 59 -0.48 2.77 6.97
CA THR A 59 -1.68 3.55 6.65
C THR A 59 -2.95 2.70 6.73
N GLN A 60 -2.92 1.46 6.22
CA GLN A 60 -4.09 0.57 6.27
C GLN A 60 -4.51 0.21 7.70
N GLN A 61 -3.53 -0.04 8.59
CA GLN A 61 -3.81 -0.31 10.00
C GLN A 61 -4.45 0.90 10.68
N LEU A 62 -3.87 2.10 10.50
CA LEU A 62 -4.40 3.34 11.08
C LEU A 62 -5.82 3.67 10.60
N VAL A 63 -6.04 3.60 9.28
CA VAL A 63 -7.35 3.90 8.69
C VAL A 63 -8.40 2.91 9.19
N ARG A 64 -8.08 1.62 9.22
CA ARG A 64 -9.00 0.60 9.72
C ARG A 64 -9.34 0.81 11.19
N GLU A 65 -8.34 1.04 12.04
CA GLU A 65 -8.52 1.29 13.46
C GLU A 65 -9.43 2.52 13.70
N TYR A 66 -9.18 3.61 12.98
CA TYR A 66 -10.01 4.81 13.07
C TYR A 66 -11.46 4.57 12.64
N LEU A 67 -11.65 3.98 11.45
CA LEU A 67 -13.00 3.77 10.90
C LEU A 67 -13.82 2.79 11.74
N GLN A 68 -13.18 1.86 12.46
CA GLN A 68 -13.88 0.89 13.32
C GLN A 68 -14.27 1.47 14.68
N ASN A 69 -13.43 2.34 15.26
CA ASN A 69 -13.59 2.77 16.66
C ASN A 69 -14.05 4.22 16.82
N HIS A 70 -13.91 5.06 15.79
CA HIS A 70 -14.11 6.51 15.91
C HIS A 70 -15.01 7.10 14.83
N ALA A 71 -15.14 6.47 13.66
CA ALA A 71 -16.02 6.98 12.62
C ALA A 71 -17.51 6.80 12.99
N PRO A 72 -18.39 7.66 12.46
CA PRO A 72 -19.84 7.47 12.58
C PRO A 72 -20.27 6.11 12.03
N GLU A 73 -21.27 5.47 12.65
CA GLU A 73 -21.73 4.12 12.28
C GLU A 73 -22.11 3.97 10.79
N ASN A 74 -22.61 5.05 10.18
CA ASN A 74 -23.03 5.10 8.78
C ASN A 74 -22.23 6.13 7.96
N TYR A 75 -20.89 6.13 8.10
CA TYR A 75 -20.04 7.02 7.30
C TYR A 75 -20.13 6.71 5.80
N SER A 76 -20.03 7.74 4.96
CA SER A 76 -20.11 7.59 3.50
C SER A 76 -18.78 7.11 2.89
N ASN A 77 -18.82 6.59 1.66
CA ASN A 77 -17.58 6.28 0.92
C ASN A 77 -16.65 7.50 0.77
N ALA A 78 -17.22 8.71 0.65
CA ALA A 78 -16.45 9.94 0.59
C ALA A 78 -15.71 10.21 1.91
N TYR A 79 -16.36 9.97 3.05
CA TYR A 79 -15.73 10.09 4.37
C TYR A 79 -14.56 9.11 4.51
N GLY A 80 -14.79 7.83 4.22
CA GLY A 80 -13.73 6.80 4.29
C GLY A 80 -12.56 7.11 3.34
N ARG A 81 -12.84 7.66 2.16
CA ARG A 81 -11.82 8.10 1.22
C ARG A 81 -11.02 9.28 1.77
N GLY A 82 -11.67 10.26 2.39
CA GLY A 82 -11.00 11.40 3.02
C GLY A 82 -10.03 10.96 4.12
N VAL A 83 -10.45 10.02 4.99
CA VAL A 83 -9.59 9.44 6.04
C VAL A 83 -8.35 8.77 5.43
N LEU A 84 -8.54 7.97 4.37
CA LEU A 84 -7.44 7.30 3.68
C LEU A 84 -6.44 8.29 3.06
N GLU A 85 -6.93 9.29 2.34
CA GLU A 85 -6.10 10.30 1.69
C GLU A 85 -5.30 11.12 2.69
N MET A 86 -5.93 11.52 3.79
CA MET A 86 -5.26 12.26 4.86
C MET A 86 -4.16 11.42 5.52
N CYS A 87 -4.47 10.16 5.86
CA CYS A 87 -3.48 9.26 6.45
C CYS A 87 -2.29 8.99 5.50
N LEU A 88 -2.56 8.77 4.20
CA LEU A 88 -1.50 8.59 3.20
C LEU A 88 -0.61 9.83 3.09
N GLY A 89 -1.22 11.02 2.98
CA GLY A 89 -0.49 12.28 2.87
C GLY A 89 0.42 12.52 4.06
N MET A 90 -0.10 12.33 5.28
CA MET A 90 0.68 12.50 6.51
C MET A 90 1.82 11.48 6.64
N VAL A 91 1.56 10.20 6.38
CA VAL A 91 2.60 9.14 6.44
C VAL A 91 3.68 9.33 5.38
N ASN A 92 3.35 9.94 4.25
CA ASN A 92 4.30 10.25 3.19
C ASN A 92 5.04 11.58 3.38
N GLY A 93 4.70 12.37 4.40
CA GLY A 93 5.30 13.68 4.64
C GLY A 93 4.89 14.74 3.60
N ASP A 94 3.70 14.62 3.01
CA ASP A 94 3.18 15.61 2.07
C ASP A 94 2.77 16.90 2.81
N GLU A 95 3.49 17.99 2.53
CA GLU A 95 3.30 19.30 3.16
C GLU A 95 1.85 19.78 3.13
N ARG A 96 1.10 19.48 2.06
CA ARG A 96 -0.31 19.88 1.95
C ARG A 96 -1.13 19.29 3.08
N PHE A 97 -0.96 17.99 3.33
CA PHE A 97 -1.72 17.28 4.36
C PHE A 97 -1.20 17.60 5.77
N LEU A 98 0.10 17.85 5.91
CA LEU A 98 0.67 18.35 7.17
C LEU A 98 0.08 19.72 7.54
N ALA A 99 0.03 20.66 6.60
CA ALA A 99 -0.59 21.97 6.82
C ALA A 99 -2.09 21.85 7.16
N MET A 100 -2.84 20.97 6.47
CA MET A 100 -4.25 20.70 6.79
C MET A 100 -4.42 20.15 8.21
N PHE A 101 -3.55 19.23 8.64
CA PHE A 101 -3.58 18.65 9.98
C PHE A 101 -3.24 19.67 11.07
N GLU A 102 -2.19 20.48 10.85
CA GLU A 102 -1.81 21.56 11.77
C GLU A 102 -2.93 22.59 11.93
N PHE A 103 -3.55 23.00 10.82
CA PHE A 103 -4.69 23.91 10.84
C PHE A 103 -5.89 23.29 11.57
N ALA A 104 -6.24 22.04 11.28
CA ALA A 104 -7.36 21.35 11.94
C ALA A 104 -7.17 21.27 13.46
N LYS A 105 -5.94 20.97 13.93
CA LYS A 105 -5.59 20.97 15.36
C LYS A 105 -5.74 22.35 15.99
N TRP A 106 -5.21 23.39 15.33
CA TRP A 106 -5.34 24.76 15.81
C TRP A 106 -6.81 25.19 15.88
N TYR A 107 -7.60 24.91 14.83
CA TYR A 107 -8.99 25.31 14.74
C TYR A 107 -9.86 24.58 15.76
N ALA A 108 -9.66 23.28 15.99
CA ALA A 108 -10.34 22.54 17.04
C ALA A 108 -10.09 23.16 18.43
N ALA A 109 -8.83 23.54 18.72
CA ALA A 109 -8.50 24.24 19.96
C ALA A 109 -9.10 25.65 20.03
N GLU A 110 -9.28 26.32 18.90
CA GLU A 110 -9.94 27.63 18.85
C GLU A 110 -11.44 27.49 19.17
N LEU A 111 -12.14 26.53 18.56
CA LEU A 111 -13.55 26.26 18.85
C LEU A 111 -13.80 25.94 20.33
N GLU A 112 -12.91 25.15 20.95
CA GLU A 112 -12.99 24.82 22.38
C GLU A 112 -12.91 26.07 23.27
N LYS A 113 -12.06 27.04 22.95
CA LYS A 113 -11.96 28.32 23.70
C LYS A 113 -13.27 29.12 23.65
N HIS A 114 -13.98 29.04 22.54
CA HIS A 114 -15.25 29.74 22.35
C HIS A 114 -16.45 28.89 22.79
N ASN A 115 -16.23 27.66 23.29
CA ASN A 115 -17.24 26.71 23.70
C ASN A 115 -18.24 26.38 22.58
N ILE A 116 -17.69 26.11 21.41
CA ILE A 116 -18.41 25.88 20.16
C ILE A 116 -18.18 24.44 19.69
N ASP A 117 -19.24 23.69 19.36
CA ASP A 117 -19.10 22.37 18.71
C ASP A 117 -19.09 22.54 17.18
N ILE A 118 -18.12 21.93 16.50
CA ILE A 118 -18.05 21.96 15.03
C ILE A 118 -19.29 21.33 14.38
N ASN A 119 -19.95 20.39 15.08
CA ASN A 119 -21.17 19.76 14.60
C ASN A 119 -22.37 20.71 14.61
N ASP A 120 -22.32 21.81 15.37
CA ASP A 120 -23.37 22.85 15.38
C ASP A 120 -23.40 23.64 14.06
N TYR A 121 -22.35 23.55 13.25
CA TYR A 121 -22.24 24.21 11.94
C TYR A 121 -22.49 23.28 10.76
N MET A 122 -22.78 21.99 11.00
CA MET A 122 -23.15 21.12 9.89
C MET A 122 -24.49 21.60 9.30
N PRO A 123 -24.53 22.01 8.02
CA PRO A 123 -25.79 22.38 7.37
C PRO A 123 -26.74 21.18 7.21
#